data_AF-A0A533UHP4-F1
#
_entry.id   AF-A0A533UHP4-F1
#
_cell.length_a   1.000
_cell.length_b   1.000
_cell.length_c   1.000
_cell.angle_alpha   90.00
_cell.angle_beta   90.00
_cell.angle_gamma   90.00
#
_symmetry.space_group_name_H-M   'P 1'
#
loop_
_entity.id
_entity.type
_entity.pdbx_description
1 polymer ?
#
loop_
_entity_poly.entity_id
_entity_poly.type
_entity_poly.pdbx_seq_one_letter_code
_entity_poly.pdbx_strand_id
1 'polypeptide(L)'
;MTDLVFDIHNLQIFSALVMLVIASIWDVWKREINDILWIAFGVVAILLIIFSPSPFESLKATGLSLIVAPLAIVLWRTGLFGGADALGLITLAALSPHVSLSQGVITPFTTLTNAAIFSITPILVNVIRNIVAISSHKNIFDG
;
A
#
# COMPACT_ATOMS: atom_id res chain seq x y z
N MET A 1 21.99 -21.61 3.80
CA MET A 1 20.56 -21.70 3.43
C MET A 1 19.71 -20.66 4.15
N THR A 2 19.95 -20.41 5.45
CA THR A 2 19.32 -19.33 6.23
C THR A 2 19.60 -17.93 5.67
N ASP A 3 20.83 -17.67 5.21
CA ASP A 3 21.22 -16.34 4.71
C ASP A 3 20.45 -15.96 3.44
N LEU A 4 20.33 -16.90 2.49
CA LEU A 4 19.60 -16.70 1.23
C LEU A 4 18.08 -16.51 1.45
N VAL A 5 17.51 -17.11 2.49
CA VAL A 5 16.10 -16.89 2.88
C VAL A 5 15.93 -15.48 3.43
N PHE A 6 16.85 -15.02 4.28
CA PHE A 6 16.83 -13.65 4.81
C PHE A 6 16.97 -12.62 3.68
N ASP A 7 17.82 -12.88 2.69
CA ASP A 7 18.05 -11.97 1.57
C ASP A 7 16.78 -11.73 0.72
N ILE A 8 16.00 -12.77 0.41
CA ILE A 8 14.78 -12.62 -0.41
C ILE A 8 13.68 -11.86 0.34
N HIS A 9 13.48 -12.12 1.64
CA HIS A 9 12.48 -11.39 2.43
C HIS A 9 12.84 -9.91 2.56
N ASN A 10 14.13 -9.60 2.77
CA ASN A 10 14.62 -8.22 2.79
C ASN A 10 14.42 -7.54 1.42
N LEU A 11 14.64 -8.28 0.33
CA LEU A 11 14.45 -7.76 -1.02
C LEU A 11 12.97 -7.49 -1.33
N GLN A 12 12.04 -8.33 -0.84
CA GLN A 12 10.60 -8.09 -0.92
C GLN A 12 10.21 -6.81 -0.18
N ILE A 13 10.66 -6.66 1.07
CA ILE A 13 10.39 -5.46 1.90
C ILE A 13 10.96 -4.21 1.23
N PHE A 14 12.21 -4.28 0.79
CA PHE A 14 12.87 -3.17 0.10
C PHE A 14 12.13 -2.78 -1.17
N SER A 15 11.74 -3.76 -2.00
CA SER A 15 10.97 -3.52 -3.23
C SER A 15 9.62 -2.87 -2.92
N ALA A 16 8.92 -3.33 -1.87
CA ALA A 16 7.65 -2.75 -1.44
C ALA A 16 7.81 -1.31 -0.95
N LEU A 17 8.85 -1.01 -0.17
CA LEU A 17 9.15 0.36 0.26
C LEU A 17 9.46 1.27 -0.93
N VAL A 18 10.29 0.81 -1.87
CA VAL A 18 10.62 1.58 -3.08
C VAL A 18 9.36 1.85 -3.91
N MET A 19 8.50 0.85 -4.10
CA MET A 19 7.21 1.01 -4.79
C MET A 19 6.35 2.08 -4.13
N LEU A 20 6.16 2.00 -2.80
CA LEU A 20 5.32 2.94 -2.05
C LEU A 20 5.88 4.36 -2.05
N VAL A 21 7.21 4.51 -1.94
CA VAL A 21 7.88 5.83 -2.01
C VAL A 21 7.70 6.45 -3.40
N ILE A 22 7.94 5.69 -4.46
CA ILE A 22 7.76 6.18 -5.84
C ILE A 22 6.29 6.58 -6.08
N ALA A 23 5.36 5.72 -5.67
CA ALA A 23 3.92 5.99 -5.77
C ALA A 23 3.53 7.28 -5.02
N SER A 24 4.02 7.45 -3.78
CA SER A 24 3.77 8.63 -2.96
C SER A 24 4.33 9.91 -3.57
N ILE A 25 5.55 9.88 -4.13
CA ILE A 25 6.15 11.03 -4.81
C ILE A 25 5.32 11.42 -6.04
N TRP A 26 4.91 10.45 -6.86
CA TRP A 26 4.11 10.72 -8.05
C TRP A 26 2.70 11.19 -7.73
N ASP A 27 2.07 10.67 -6.69
CA ASP A 27 0.76 11.13 -6.21
C ASP A 27 0.79 12.64 -5.86
N VAL A 28 1.84 13.08 -5.15
CA VAL A 28 2.02 14.50 -4.79
C VAL A 28 2.31 15.38 -6.00
N TRP A 29 3.10 14.89 -6.97
CA TRP A 29 3.60 15.71 -8.08
C TRP A 29 2.65 15.78 -9.28
N LYS A 30 2.17 14.62 -9.76
CA LYS A 30 1.40 14.51 -11.00
C LYS A 30 -0.09 14.31 -10.77
N ARG A 31 -0.51 14.05 -9.52
CA ARG A 31 -1.90 13.73 -9.14
C ARG A 31 -2.50 12.51 -9.85
N GLU A 32 -1.69 11.78 -10.61
CA GLU A 32 -2.03 10.56 -11.32
C GLU A 32 -0.85 9.59 -11.25
N ILE A 33 -1.10 8.37 -10.77
CA ILE A 33 -0.13 7.28 -10.77
C ILE A 33 -0.37 6.44 -12.01
N ASN A 34 0.66 6.25 -12.83
CA ASN A 34 0.56 5.41 -14.01
C ASN A 34 0.56 3.92 -13.63
N ASP A 35 -0.39 3.16 -14.16
CA ASP A 35 -0.57 1.73 -13.91
C ASP A 35 0.67 0.88 -14.23
N ILE A 36 1.58 1.39 -15.07
CA ILE A 36 2.88 0.78 -15.36
C ILE A 36 3.69 0.47 -14.09
N LEU A 37 3.55 1.29 -13.04
CA LEU A 37 4.25 1.07 -11.76
C LEU A 37 3.81 -0.24 -11.12
N TRP A 38 2.50 -0.45 -11.04
CA TRP A 38 1.89 -1.63 -10.44
C TRP A 38 2.24 -2.89 -11.23
N ILE A 39 2.21 -2.79 -12.56
CA ILE A 39 2.60 -3.89 -13.45
C ILE A 39 4.08 -4.24 -13.26
N ALA A 40 4.98 -3.25 -13.23
CA ALA A 40 6.41 -3.47 -13.05
C ALA A 40 6.72 -4.17 -11.72
N PHE A 41 6.14 -3.69 -10.61
CA PHE A 41 6.32 -4.33 -9.31
C PHE A 41 5.57 -5.66 -9.16
N GLY A 42 4.47 -5.86 -9.89
CA GLY A 42 3.83 -7.18 -10.01
C GLY A 42 4.72 -8.21 -10.69
N VAL A 43 5.46 -7.82 -11.73
CA VAL A 43 6.47 -8.70 -12.35
C VAL A 43 7.61 -8.99 -11.39
N VAL A 44 8.09 -7.99 -10.63
CA VAL A 44 9.11 -8.20 -9.58
C VAL A 44 8.60 -9.20 -8.54
N ALA A 45 7.34 -9.10 -8.10
CA ALA A 45 6.76 -10.05 -7.15
C ALA A 45 6.80 -11.50 -7.69
N ILE A 46 6.44 -11.71 -8.96
CA ILE A 46 6.49 -13.03 -9.60
C ILE A 46 7.93 -13.57 -9.63
N LEU A 47 8.90 -12.73 -10.00
CA LEU A 47 10.32 -13.11 -10.02
C LEU A 47 10.79 -13.51 -8.62
N LEU A 48 10.44 -12.74 -7.59
CA LEU A 48 10.82 -13.04 -6.20
C LEU A 48 10.20 -14.34 -5.69
N ILE A 49 9.00 -14.71 -6.13
CA ILE A 49 8.38 -16.01 -5.82
C ILE A 49 9.15 -17.16 -6.50
N ILE A 50 9.52 -17.00 -7.78
CA ILE A 50 10.24 -18.04 -8.54
C ILE A 50 11.63 -18.29 -7.96
N PHE A 51 12.34 -17.23 -7.57
CA PHE A 51 13.68 -17.30 -6.98
C PHE A 51 13.67 -17.53 -5.47
N SER A 52 12.50 -17.70 -4.84
CA SER A 52 12.44 -17.98 -3.42
C SER A 52 12.96 -19.40 -3.12
N PRO A 53 13.52 -19.65 -1.93
CA PRO A 53 13.99 -20.98 -1.55
C PRO A 53 12.89 -22.06 -1.54
N SER A 54 11.63 -21.64 -1.40
CA SER A 54 10.46 -22.51 -1.39
C SER A 54 9.31 -21.88 -2.21
N PRO A 55 9.39 -21.92 -3.56
CA PRO A 55 8.45 -21.20 -4.43
C PRO A 55 6.99 -21.58 -4.19
N PHE A 56 6.73 -22.85 -3.88
CA PHE A 56 5.37 -23.33 -3.59
C PHE A 56 4.79 -22.74 -2.30
N GLU A 57 5.60 -22.60 -1.24
CA GLU A 57 5.16 -21.97 0.00
C GLU A 57 5.02 -20.46 -0.16
N SER A 58 5.93 -19.81 -0.89
CA SER A 58 5.80 -18.39 -1.25
C SER A 58 4.55 -18.12 -2.09
N LEU A 59 4.21 -19.02 -3.01
CA LEU A 59 3.00 -18.92 -3.83
C LEU A 59 1.73 -19.06 -2.97
N LYS A 60 1.69 -20.03 -2.05
CA LYS A 60 0.56 -20.17 -1.10
C LYS A 60 0.39 -18.93 -0.24
N ALA A 61 1.48 -18.43 0.34
CA ALA A 61 1.49 -17.22 1.16
C ALA A 61 0.96 -16.02 0.37
N THR A 62 1.42 -15.85 -0.87
CA THR A 62 0.95 -14.81 -1.78
C THR A 62 -0.52 -14.96 -2.13
N GLY A 63 -0.97 -16.18 -2.46
CA GLY A 63 -2.37 -16.47 -2.75
C GLY A 63 -3.30 -16.16 -1.58
N LEU A 64 -2.89 -16.50 -0.35
CA LEU A 64 -3.63 -16.15 0.87
C LEU A 64 -3.68 -14.62 1.06
N SER A 65 -2.57 -13.94 0.82
CA SER A 65 -2.47 -12.48 0.94
C SER A 65 -3.37 -11.76 -0.08
N LEU A 66 -3.46 -12.29 -1.30
CA LEU A 66 -4.31 -11.77 -2.38
C LEU A 66 -5.81 -11.91 -2.13
N ILE A 67 -6.25 -12.55 -1.03
CA ILE A 67 -7.66 -12.47 -0.58
C ILE A 67 -8.06 -11.02 -0.29
N VAL A 68 -7.09 -10.12 -0.03
CA VAL A 68 -7.35 -8.68 0.07
C VAL A 68 -7.79 -8.06 -1.26
N ALA A 69 -7.47 -8.66 -2.41
CA ALA A 69 -7.74 -8.08 -3.73
C ALA A 69 -9.23 -7.93 -4.04
N PRO A 70 -10.09 -8.95 -3.85
CA PRO A 70 -11.54 -8.78 -3.93
C PRO A 70 -12.06 -7.64 -3.04
N LEU A 71 -11.56 -7.51 -1.82
CA LEU A 71 -11.96 -6.43 -0.90
C LEU A 71 -11.54 -5.06 -1.44
N ALA A 72 -10.30 -4.93 -1.92
CA ALA A 72 -9.79 -3.71 -2.52
C ALA A 72 -10.61 -3.28 -3.75
N ILE A 73 -11.01 -4.23 -4.60
CA ILE A 73 -11.86 -3.98 -5.77
C ILE A 73 -13.26 -3.53 -5.35
N VAL A 74 -13.85 -4.13 -4.31
CA VAL A 74 -15.16 -3.70 -3.77
C VAL A 74 -15.06 -2.27 -3.23
N LEU A 75 -14.03 -1.95 -2.46
CA LEU A 75 -13.82 -0.60 -1.91
C LEU A 75 -13.59 0.45 -3.02
N TRP A 76 -12.88 0.09 -4.08
CA TRP A 76 -12.74 0.93 -5.26
C TRP A 76 -14.09 1.16 -5.94
N ARG A 77 -14.89 0.11 -6.11
CA ARG A 77 -16.20 0.20 -6.77
C ARG A 77 -17.21 1.04 -5.98
N THR A 78 -17.15 1.03 -4.64
CA THR A 78 -18.01 1.87 -3.79
C THR A 78 -17.52 3.32 -3.69
N GLY A 79 -16.34 3.65 -4.26
CA GLY A 79 -15.74 4.97 -4.19
C GLY A 79 -15.06 5.29 -2.86
N LEU A 80 -14.86 4.29 -1.99
CA LEU A 80 -14.13 4.45 -0.73
C LEU A 80 -12.61 4.48 -0.95
N PHE A 81 -12.13 3.78 -1.98
CA PHE A 81 -10.72 3.74 -2.39
C PHE A 81 -10.52 4.36 -3.77
N GLY A 82 -9.39 5.05 -3.96
CA GLY A 82 -8.93 5.42 -5.29
C GLY A 82 -8.51 4.17 -6.09
N GLY A 83 -8.48 4.29 -7.42
CA GLY A 83 -7.98 3.20 -8.28
C GLY A 83 -6.52 2.85 -7.98
N ALA A 84 -5.71 3.88 -7.72
CA ALA A 84 -4.31 3.72 -7.33
C ALA A 84 -4.14 3.01 -5.98
N ASP A 85 -5.00 3.29 -5.00
CA ASP A 85 -4.95 2.65 -3.67
C ASP A 85 -5.27 1.15 -3.78
N ALA A 86 -6.27 0.79 -4.59
CA ALA A 86 -6.65 -0.59 -4.81
C ALA A 86 -5.54 -1.38 -5.53
N LEU A 87 -5.00 -0.85 -6.63
CA LEU A 87 -3.91 -1.50 -7.36
C LEU A 87 -2.61 -1.56 -6.53
N GLY A 88 -2.32 -0.52 -5.77
CA GLY A 88 -1.18 -0.49 -4.85
C GLY A 88 -1.28 -1.55 -3.77
N LEU A 89 -2.46 -1.72 -3.15
CA LEU A 89 -2.68 -2.74 -2.12
C LEU A 89 -2.59 -4.16 -2.69
N ILE A 90 -3.13 -4.40 -3.88
CA ILE A 90 -3.04 -5.71 -4.57
C ILE A 90 -1.59 -6.03 -4.90
N THR A 91 -0.85 -5.07 -5.44
CA THR A 91 0.57 -5.25 -5.80
C THR A 91 1.42 -5.47 -4.54
N LEU A 92 1.13 -4.73 -3.46
CA LEU A 92 1.78 -4.93 -2.16
C LEU A 92 1.53 -6.33 -1.61
N ALA A 93 0.31 -6.85 -1.75
CA ALA A 93 -0.03 -8.21 -1.33
C ALA A 93 0.70 -9.30 -2.11
N ALA A 94 0.95 -9.05 -3.40
CA ALA A 94 1.79 -9.93 -4.21
C ALA A 94 3.27 -9.85 -3.82
N LEU A 95 3.77 -8.64 -3.58
CA LEU A 95 5.19 -8.37 -3.40
C LEU A 95 5.70 -8.73 -2.00
N SER A 96 4.88 -8.54 -0.97
CA SER A 96 5.27 -8.77 0.42
C SER A 96 4.10 -9.32 1.24
N PRO A 97 3.79 -10.63 1.09
CA PRO A 97 2.62 -11.23 1.72
C PRO A 97 2.73 -11.31 3.25
N HIS A 98 3.95 -11.38 3.78
CA HIS A 98 4.26 -11.36 5.21
C HIS A 98 5.53 -10.54 5.43
N VAL A 99 5.41 -9.40 6.11
CA VAL A 99 6.54 -8.57 6.52
C VAL A 99 6.65 -8.63 8.03
N SER A 100 7.78 -9.10 8.55
CA SER A 100 8.05 -9.04 10.00
C SER A 100 9.35 -8.24 10.20
N LEU A 101 9.22 -6.97 10.53
CA LEU A 101 10.35 -6.14 10.98
C LEU A 101 10.55 -6.24 12.51
N SER A 102 9.55 -6.75 13.25
CA SER A 102 9.59 -7.04 14.69
C SER A 102 8.67 -8.22 15.04
N GLN A 103 8.26 -8.38 16.31
CA GLN A 103 7.32 -9.42 16.78
C GLN A 103 5.91 -9.33 16.15
N GLY A 104 5.59 -8.29 15.38
CA GLY A 104 4.34 -8.14 14.65
C GLY A 104 4.47 -8.47 13.16
N VAL A 105 3.57 -9.33 12.65
CA VAL A 105 3.46 -9.61 11.22
C VAL A 105 2.61 -8.52 10.57
N ILE A 106 3.24 -7.71 9.74
CA ILE A 106 2.59 -6.75 8.85
C ILE A 106 2.11 -7.51 7.62
N THR A 107 0.81 -7.50 7.41
CA THR A 107 0.14 -8.09 6.24
C THR A 107 -0.59 -7.00 5.45
N PRO A 108 -0.95 -7.22 4.19
CA PRO A 108 -1.77 -6.28 3.43
C PRO A 108 -3.11 -5.97 4.11
N PHE A 109 -3.66 -6.90 4.89
CA PHE A 109 -4.83 -6.63 5.72
C PHE A 109 -4.55 -5.58 6.79
N THR A 110 -3.42 -5.68 7.49
CA THR A 110 -3.03 -4.65 8.46
C THR A 110 -2.74 -3.31 7.79
N THR A 111 -2.17 -3.31 6.58
CA THR A 111 -1.98 -2.10 5.78
C THR A 111 -3.33 -1.47 5.41
N LEU A 112 -4.29 -2.28 4.96
CA LEU A 112 -5.66 -1.85 4.66
C LEU A 112 -6.35 -1.23 5.88
N THR A 113 -6.31 -1.90 7.03
CA THR A 113 -6.95 -1.37 8.26
C THR A 113 -6.28 -0.09 8.74
N ASN A 114 -4.94 -0.02 8.69
CA ASN A 114 -4.20 1.18 9.07
C ASN A 114 -4.49 2.34 8.11
N ALA A 115 -4.53 2.08 6.80
CA ALA A 115 -4.90 3.09 5.80
C ALA A 115 -6.33 3.61 6.03
N ALA A 116 -7.27 2.74 6.35
CA ALA A 116 -8.63 3.13 6.70
C ALA A 116 -8.67 4.06 7.93
N ILE A 117 -7.87 3.78 8.96
CA ILE A 117 -7.76 4.66 10.14
C ILE A 117 -7.16 6.02 9.75
N PHE A 118 -6.08 6.03 8.96
CA PHE A 118 -5.43 7.26 8.51
C PHE A 118 -6.26 8.09 7.51
N SER A 119 -7.29 7.51 6.88
CA SER A 119 -8.21 8.25 6.01
C SER A 119 -8.99 9.36 6.75
N ILE A 120 -9.04 9.31 8.08
CA ILE A 120 -9.66 10.34 8.93
C ILE A 120 -8.77 11.60 9.05
N THR A 121 -7.46 11.47 8.79
CA THR A 121 -6.50 12.57 8.97
C THR A 121 -6.84 13.83 8.17
N PRO A 122 -7.19 13.79 6.87
CA PRO A 122 -7.58 14.99 6.12
C PRO A 122 -8.79 15.71 6.72
N ILE A 123 -9.75 14.96 7.29
CA ILE A 123 -10.93 15.54 7.97
C ILE A 123 -10.48 16.32 9.20
N LEU A 124 -9.64 15.72 10.04
CA LEU A 124 -9.10 16.40 11.23
C LEU A 124 -8.30 17.65 10.86
N VAL A 125 -7.44 17.56 9.84
CA VAL A 125 -6.65 18.70 9.34
C VAL A 125 -7.57 19.82 8.84
N ASN A 126 -8.62 19.50 8.08
CA ASN A 126 -9.57 20.48 7.58
C ASN A 126 -10.38 21.13 8.70
N VAL A 127 -10.82 20.36 9.70
CA VAL A 127 -11.53 20.88 10.88
C VAL A 127 -10.64 21.87 11.64
N ILE A 128 -9.39 21.50 11.93
CA ILE A 128 -8.43 22.38 12.61
C ILE A 128 -8.19 23.65 11.78
N ARG A 129 -7.98 23.51 10.48
CA ARG A 129 -7.77 24.66 9.57
C ARG A 129 -8.95 25.61 9.58
N ASN A 130 -10.18 25.08 9.54
CA ASN A 130 -11.39 25.89 9.56
C ASN A 130 -11.59 26.59 10.92
N ILE A 131 -11.34 25.90 12.04
CA ILE A 131 -11.42 26.51 13.38
C ILE A 131 -10.42 27.67 13.51
N VAL A 132 -9.18 27.49 13.05
CA VAL A 132 -8.16 28.55 13.06
C VAL A 132 -8.57 29.74 12.17
N ALA A 133 -9.15 29.47 10.99
CA ALA A 133 -9.62 30.50 10.07
C ALA A 133 -10.80 31.31 10.64
N ILE A 134 -11.79 30.64 11.26
CA ILE A 134 -12.91 31.28 11.95
C ILE A 134 -12.40 32.14 13.12
N SER A 135 -11.49 31.61 13.94
CA SER A 135 -10.88 32.36 15.04
C SER A 135 -10.12 33.61 14.55
N SER A 136 -9.50 33.50 13.37
CA SER A 136 -8.81 34.60 12.69
C SER A 136 -9.74 35.54 11.90
N HIS A 137 -11.07 35.42 12.05
CA HIS A 137 -12.09 36.21 11.36
C HIS A 137 -11.97 36.17 9.81
N LYS A 138 -11.45 35.08 9.25
CA LYS A 138 -11.37 34.88 7.79
C LYS A 138 -12.65 34.21 7.30
N ASN A 139 -13.19 34.65 6.16
CA ASN A 139 -14.28 33.97 5.48
C ASN A 139 -13.81 32.59 5.00
N ILE A 140 -14.47 31.54 5.48
CA ILE A 140 -14.19 30.14 5.12
C ILE A 140 -15.05 29.64 3.94
N PHE A 141 -15.91 30.51 3.40
CA PHE A 141 -16.85 30.21 2.31
C PHE A 141 -16.49 30.87 0.97
N ASP A 142 -15.51 31.77 0.98
CA ASP A 142 -14.91 32.32 -0.23
C ASP A 142 -13.78 31.36 -0.64
N GLY A 143 -14.12 30.37 -1.46
CA GLY A 143 -13.22 29.29 -1.89
C GLY A 143 -11.99 29.78 -2.65
#